data_AF-A4RRL9-F1
#
_entry.id   AF-A4RRL9-F1
#
_cell.length_a   1.000
_cell.length_b   1.000
_cell.length_c   1.000
_cell.angle_alpha   90.00
_cell.angle_beta   90.00
_cell.angle_gamma   90.00
#
_symmetry.space_group_name_H-M   'P 1'
#
loop_
_entity.id
_entity.type
_entity.pdbx_description
1 polymer ?
#
loop_
_entity_poly.entity_id
_entity_poly.type
_entity_poly.pdbx_seq_one_letter_code
_entity_poly.pdbx_strand_id
1 'polypeptide(L)'
;MTTPTCAGGADGGARGDASKRGAGATRRPFGAHVGGYSDASSSDGEPTPSATRPPRAHARAETSRRDGGASRGATTSSAKLRALSKEAACFREELTKEKRRRERAEGKLEELSGECVKLKREHAALRYSHDKLKETKDGDDDERKRQIRALKKKLTKTLERESKQRRRSVSTLKMALDALRSFAPTAPSGRALGGSAVSAVIAELSALTEAIALRDSLAMEEDDNAPATRETIASSWSVAEIERAKAQVEILERELGDAHEIIRTSEKERVILERELASARREIHAQAARHDDDIRVATEATSRAIEMVREQREDVEQRDSRADAPSPRVSSPPSPLARDLRADMDVLERELAQLHHHMAEALAEVEDIA
;
A
#
# COMPACT_ATOMS: atom_id res chain seq x y z
N MET A 1 5.67 17.36 41.02
CA MET A 1 5.43 16.17 41.86
C MET A 1 4.26 15.42 41.24
N THR A 2 4.28 14.16 40.83
CA THR A 2 5.26 13.06 40.77
C THR A 2 4.71 12.11 39.70
N THR A 3 5.58 11.59 38.84
CA THR A 3 5.31 10.43 37.97
C THR A 3 5.17 9.16 38.82
N PRO A 4 4.79 8.02 38.21
CA PRO A 4 5.88 7.10 37.89
C PRO A 4 5.75 6.36 36.54
N THR A 5 6.95 5.99 36.09
CA THR A 5 7.36 5.17 34.96
C THR A 5 7.87 3.82 35.51
N CYS A 6 7.65 2.70 34.81
CA CYS A 6 8.47 1.46 34.73
C CYS A 6 7.80 0.59 33.62
N ALA A 7 8.37 0.16 32.49
CA ALA A 7 9.66 -0.47 32.14
C ALA A 7 9.85 -1.92 32.69
N GLY A 8 9.79 -2.89 31.77
CA GLY A 8 10.68 -4.07 31.71
C GLY A 8 10.16 -5.43 32.19
N GLY A 9 10.28 -6.46 31.34
CA GLY A 9 10.32 -7.87 31.77
C GLY A 9 9.77 -8.87 30.75
N ALA A 10 10.67 -9.45 29.94
CA ALA A 10 10.42 -10.60 29.06
C ALA A 10 11.05 -11.87 29.66
N ASP A 11 10.36 -13.00 29.52
CA ASP A 11 10.86 -14.39 29.56
C ASP A 11 9.94 -15.15 28.56
N GLY A 12 10.35 -15.95 27.57
CA GLY A 12 11.49 -16.85 27.48
C GLY A 12 10.94 -18.29 27.34
N GLY A 13 10.88 -18.86 26.13
CA GLY A 13 10.40 -20.24 25.93
C GLY A 13 10.33 -20.71 24.47
N ALA A 14 11.46 -21.16 23.94
CA ALA A 14 11.63 -21.71 22.59
C ALA A 14 11.07 -23.14 22.43
N ARG A 15 10.70 -23.52 21.18
CA ARG A 15 11.19 -24.70 20.41
C ARG A 15 10.23 -25.06 19.26
N GLY A 16 10.79 -25.33 18.07
CA GLY A 16 10.10 -26.16 17.07
C GLY A 16 10.39 -25.84 15.60
N ASP A 17 11.66 -25.86 15.21
CA ASP A 17 12.08 -25.88 13.81
C ASP A 17 11.82 -27.28 13.20
N ALA A 18 11.19 -27.34 12.03
CA ALA A 18 11.00 -28.59 11.27
C ALA A 18 11.03 -28.33 9.76
N SER A 19 12.25 -28.18 9.28
CA SER A 19 12.64 -28.34 7.88
C SER A 19 12.39 -29.79 7.41
N LYS A 20 11.58 -29.97 6.35
CA LYS A 20 11.68 -31.14 5.46
C LYS A 20 11.49 -30.73 4.01
N ARG A 21 12.58 -30.86 3.25
CA ARG A 21 12.63 -30.79 1.79
C ARG A 21 12.18 -32.14 1.20
N GLY A 22 11.45 -32.07 0.08
CA GLY A 22 11.79 -32.81 -1.15
C GLY A 22 11.22 -34.22 -1.37
N ALA A 23 10.20 -34.30 -2.24
CA ALA A 23 9.98 -35.29 -3.32
C ALA A 23 8.55 -35.02 -3.85
N GLY A 24 8.21 -34.83 -5.13
CA GLY A 24 8.83 -35.15 -6.42
C GLY A 24 7.68 -35.63 -7.33
N ALA A 25 7.43 -34.90 -8.43
CA ALA A 25 6.71 -35.25 -9.68
C ALA A 25 5.39 -36.08 -9.59
N THR A 26 4.30 -35.69 -10.26
CA THR A 26 4.13 -35.92 -11.71
C THR A 26 3.18 -34.94 -12.42
N ARG A 27 3.52 -34.71 -13.70
CA ARG A 27 2.92 -33.87 -14.74
C ARG A 27 1.48 -34.29 -15.17
N ARG A 28 0.57 -33.29 -15.32
CA ARG A 28 -0.24 -32.82 -16.50
C ARG A 28 -0.94 -33.85 -17.45
N PRO A 29 -1.87 -33.48 -18.40
CA PRO A 29 -2.67 -32.25 -18.64
C PRO A 29 -4.12 -32.43 -19.25
N PHE A 30 -4.79 -31.29 -19.55
CA PHE A 30 -5.85 -30.99 -20.56
C PHE A 30 -7.36 -31.24 -20.31
N GLY A 31 -8.16 -30.24 -20.68
CA GLY A 31 -9.59 -30.37 -21.04
C GLY A 31 -10.41 -29.10 -20.84
N ALA A 32 -10.48 -28.24 -21.86
CA ALA A 32 -11.35 -27.05 -21.92
C ALA A 32 -12.79 -27.41 -22.30
N HIS A 33 -13.80 -26.73 -21.76
CA HIS A 33 -15.06 -26.44 -22.48
C HIS A 33 -15.68 -25.11 -22.01
N VAL A 34 -16.08 -24.33 -23.01
CA VAL A 34 -16.79 -23.06 -22.98
C VAL A 34 -18.26 -23.31 -23.34
N GLY A 35 -19.18 -22.51 -22.78
CA GLY A 35 -20.58 -22.36 -23.21
C GLY A 35 -21.58 -23.08 -22.29
N GLY A 36 -22.74 -22.55 -21.92
CA GLY A 36 -23.48 -21.34 -22.29
C GLY A 36 -24.96 -21.56 -21.95
N TYR A 37 -25.65 -20.50 -21.53
CA TYR A 37 -27.12 -20.28 -21.51
C TYR A 37 -28.04 -20.98 -20.47
N SER A 38 -28.50 -20.12 -19.54
CA SER A 38 -29.89 -19.76 -19.13
C SER A 38 -30.92 -20.75 -18.58
N ASP A 39 -31.55 -20.24 -17.51
CA ASP A 39 -32.97 -20.27 -17.10
C ASP A 39 -33.69 -21.60 -16.89
N ALA A 40 -34.01 -21.88 -15.61
CA ALA A 40 -35.35 -22.27 -15.21
C ALA A 40 -35.59 -21.98 -13.71
N SER A 41 -36.56 -21.11 -13.44
CA SER A 41 -37.30 -20.98 -12.19
C SER A 41 -37.81 -22.33 -11.67
N SER A 42 -37.90 -22.51 -10.35
CA SER A 42 -39.13 -22.94 -9.66
C SER A 42 -38.89 -23.41 -8.21
N SER A 43 -39.71 -22.85 -7.33
CA SER A 43 -40.32 -23.41 -6.12
C SER A 43 -39.47 -23.78 -4.91
N ASP A 44 -39.75 -23.03 -3.84
CA ASP A 44 -39.75 -23.45 -2.45
C ASP A 44 -40.21 -24.90 -2.25
N GLY A 45 -39.40 -25.66 -1.52
CA GLY A 45 -39.73 -26.99 -1.04
C GLY A 45 -38.90 -27.30 0.20
N GLU A 46 -39.53 -27.24 1.37
CA GLU A 46 -38.94 -27.62 2.65
C GLU A 46 -38.38 -29.07 2.61
N PRO A 47 -37.27 -29.37 3.32
CA PRO A 47 -36.73 -30.72 3.34
C PRO A 47 -37.52 -31.60 4.33
N THR A 48 -38.19 -32.62 3.81
CA THR A 48 -38.74 -33.72 4.61
C THR A 48 -37.65 -34.73 4.98
N PRO A 49 -37.62 -35.27 6.21
CA PRO A 49 -36.64 -36.28 6.62
C PRO A 49 -37.01 -37.65 6.06
N SER A 50 -36.04 -38.29 5.42
CA SER A 50 -36.18 -39.61 4.80
C SER A 50 -36.27 -40.72 5.86
N ALA A 51 -37.46 -41.33 5.96
CA ALA A 51 -37.70 -42.50 6.80
C ALA A 51 -36.97 -43.74 6.23
N THR A 52 -36.07 -44.28 7.05
CA THR A 52 -35.38 -45.54 6.81
C THR A 52 -36.37 -46.71 6.87
N ARG A 53 -36.34 -47.54 5.83
CA ARG A 53 -37.13 -48.77 5.65
C ARG A 53 -36.84 -49.79 6.77
N PRO A 54 -37.83 -50.52 7.32
CA PRO A 54 -37.58 -51.52 8.37
C PRO A 54 -37.00 -52.81 7.77
N PRO A 55 -36.19 -53.59 8.50
CA PRO A 55 -35.67 -54.85 7.99
C PRO A 55 -36.73 -55.95 8.03
N ARG A 56 -36.81 -56.71 6.92
CA ARG A 56 -37.58 -57.96 6.79
C ARG A 56 -37.01 -59.04 7.72
N ALA A 57 -37.84 -59.57 8.60
CA ALA A 57 -37.52 -60.77 9.37
C ALA A 57 -37.63 -62.02 8.47
N HIS A 58 -36.53 -62.74 8.27
CA HIS A 58 -36.55 -64.09 7.72
C HIS A 58 -36.87 -65.08 8.85
N ALA A 59 -38.12 -65.57 8.88
CA ALA A 59 -38.49 -66.73 9.68
C ALA A 59 -38.10 -68.00 8.90
N ARG A 60 -37.07 -68.71 9.36
CA ARG A 60 -36.77 -70.08 8.92
C ARG A 60 -37.28 -71.03 9.99
N ALA A 61 -38.32 -71.78 9.65
CA ALA A 61 -38.81 -72.87 10.47
C ALA A 61 -37.89 -74.08 10.28
N GLU A 62 -37.31 -74.57 11.37
CA GLU A 62 -36.76 -75.93 11.44
C GLU A 62 -37.42 -76.65 12.61
N THR A 63 -38.06 -77.76 12.27
CA THR A 63 -38.67 -78.72 13.16
C THR A 63 -37.59 -79.61 13.78
N SER A 64 -37.63 -79.76 15.10
CA SER A 64 -36.98 -80.89 15.77
C SER A 64 -37.71 -81.18 17.08
N ARG A 65 -38.48 -82.27 17.09
CA ARG A 65 -38.93 -82.96 18.29
C ARG A 65 -37.81 -83.91 18.72
N ARG A 66 -37.37 -83.82 19.98
CA ARG A 66 -36.93 -84.97 20.77
C ARG A 66 -37.07 -84.69 22.26
N ASP A 67 -37.59 -85.70 22.93
CA ASP A 67 -37.93 -85.78 24.34
C ASP A 67 -36.72 -85.62 25.28
N GLY A 68 -37.01 -85.23 26.52
CA GLY A 68 -36.05 -85.25 27.62
C GLY A 68 -36.43 -84.27 28.73
N GLY A 69 -37.19 -84.74 29.69
CA GLY A 69 -37.51 -83.99 30.91
C GLY A 69 -36.29 -83.80 31.80
N ALA A 70 -36.03 -82.55 32.23
CA ALA A 70 -35.52 -82.17 33.54
C ALA A 70 -35.29 -80.64 33.59
N SER A 71 -35.85 -79.97 34.60
CA SER A 71 -35.52 -78.59 35.04
C SER A 71 -35.83 -77.41 34.10
N ARG A 72 -37.10 -77.17 33.76
CA ARG A 72 -37.53 -76.00 32.93
C ARG A 72 -37.75 -74.68 33.70
N GLY A 73 -37.50 -74.63 35.01
CA GLY A 73 -37.71 -73.42 35.82
C GLY A 73 -36.50 -72.48 35.95
N ALA A 74 -35.27 -73.00 35.86
CA ALA A 74 -34.05 -72.24 36.20
C ALA A 74 -33.25 -71.72 34.98
N THR A 75 -33.45 -72.32 33.79
CA THR A 75 -32.67 -71.98 32.59
C THR A 75 -33.28 -70.84 31.77
N THR A 76 -34.60 -70.68 31.80
CA THR A 76 -35.31 -69.60 31.09
C THR A 76 -35.19 -68.24 31.79
N SER A 77 -35.15 -68.23 33.13
CA SER A 77 -34.85 -67.04 33.93
C SER A 77 -33.40 -66.58 33.74
N SER A 78 -32.45 -67.52 33.72
CA SER A 78 -31.03 -67.25 33.43
C SER A 78 -30.81 -66.70 32.00
N ALA A 79 -31.53 -67.20 31.00
CA ALA A 79 -31.43 -66.70 29.63
C ALA A 79 -32.01 -65.28 29.48
N LYS A 80 -33.17 -65.01 30.12
CA LYS A 80 -33.77 -63.66 30.16
C LYS A 80 -32.88 -62.65 30.89
N LEU A 81 -32.30 -63.03 32.03
CA LEU A 81 -31.36 -62.17 32.77
C LEU A 81 -30.11 -61.86 31.95
N ARG A 82 -29.60 -62.83 31.18
CA ARG A 82 -28.48 -62.61 30.25
C ARG A 82 -28.86 -61.70 29.08
N ALA A 83 -30.07 -61.81 28.54
CA ALA A 83 -30.56 -60.92 27.47
C ALA A 83 -30.71 -59.47 27.97
N LEU A 84 -31.37 -59.28 29.13
CA LEU A 84 -31.51 -57.97 29.77
C LEU A 84 -30.16 -57.35 30.14
N SER A 85 -29.19 -58.17 30.57
CA SER A 85 -27.83 -57.71 30.86
C SER A 85 -27.10 -57.23 29.60
N LYS A 86 -27.32 -57.89 28.46
CA LYS A 86 -26.77 -57.46 27.16
C LYS A 86 -27.44 -56.17 26.68
N GLU A 87 -28.76 -56.06 26.77
CA GLU A 87 -29.47 -54.83 26.43
C GLU A 87 -29.03 -53.66 27.31
N ALA A 88 -28.91 -53.87 28.63
CA ALA A 88 -28.39 -52.85 29.54
C ALA A 88 -26.94 -52.46 29.22
N ALA A 89 -26.12 -53.39 28.72
CA ALA A 89 -24.77 -53.08 28.23
C ALA A 89 -24.80 -52.24 26.94
N CYS A 90 -25.67 -52.59 25.98
CA CYS A 90 -25.87 -51.81 24.76
C CYS A 90 -26.37 -50.39 25.06
N PHE A 91 -27.36 -50.23 25.94
CA PHE A 91 -27.86 -48.90 26.34
C PHE A 91 -26.79 -48.06 27.03
N ARG A 92 -25.94 -48.67 27.87
CA ARG A 92 -24.79 -47.97 28.46
C ARG A 92 -23.81 -47.52 27.39
N GLU A 93 -23.52 -48.38 26.41
CA GLU A 93 -22.63 -48.04 25.31
C GLU A 93 -23.21 -46.90 24.44
N GLU A 94 -24.49 -46.96 24.10
CA GLU A 94 -25.21 -45.90 23.38
C GLU A 94 -25.22 -44.59 24.15
N LEU A 95 -25.48 -44.63 25.46
CA LEU A 95 -25.40 -43.45 26.33
C LEU A 95 -24.01 -42.82 26.29
N THR A 96 -22.94 -43.62 26.34
CA THR A 96 -21.56 -43.08 26.25
C THR A 96 -21.23 -42.51 24.88
N LYS A 97 -21.74 -43.13 23.79
CA LYS A 97 -21.58 -42.61 22.43
C LYS A 97 -22.32 -41.28 22.26
N GLU A 98 -23.55 -41.18 22.78
CA GLU A 98 -24.33 -39.95 22.71
C GLU A 98 -23.73 -38.83 23.57
N LYS A 99 -23.22 -39.14 24.78
CA LYS A 99 -22.46 -38.17 25.58
C LYS A 99 -21.26 -37.61 24.83
N ARG A 100 -20.44 -38.48 24.21
CA ARG A 100 -19.29 -38.05 23.39
C ARG A 100 -19.73 -37.25 22.16
N ARG A 101 -20.88 -37.57 21.55
CA ARG A 101 -21.43 -36.81 20.43
C ARG A 101 -21.86 -35.41 20.89
N ARG A 102 -22.50 -35.32 22.05
CA ARG A 102 -22.93 -34.06 22.66
C ARG A 102 -21.74 -33.17 23.04
N GLU A 103 -20.72 -33.72 23.71
CA GLU A 103 -19.49 -32.98 24.05
C GLU A 103 -18.80 -32.41 22.81
N ARG A 104 -18.75 -33.16 21.70
CA ARG A 104 -18.22 -32.64 20.42
C ARG A 104 -19.08 -31.54 19.81
N ALA A 105 -20.40 -31.61 19.96
CA ALA A 105 -21.31 -30.58 19.47
C ALA A 105 -21.22 -29.31 20.31
N GLU A 106 -21.11 -29.44 21.63
CA GLU A 106 -20.91 -28.34 22.57
C GLU A 106 -19.56 -27.64 22.31
N GLY A 107 -18.48 -28.39 22.10
CA GLY A 107 -17.19 -27.81 21.73
C GLY A 107 -17.21 -27.03 20.41
N LYS A 108 -17.93 -27.52 19.39
CA LYS A 108 -18.12 -26.79 18.12
C LYS A 108 -18.96 -25.52 18.31
N LEU A 109 -19.98 -25.55 19.17
CA LEU A 109 -20.77 -24.36 19.47
C LEU A 109 -19.94 -23.30 20.18
N GLU A 110 -19.07 -23.70 21.10
CA GLU A 110 -18.13 -22.79 21.76
C GLU A 110 -17.14 -22.18 20.77
N GLU A 111 -16.55 -22.98 19.87
CA GLU A 111 -15.65 -22.51 18.81
C GLU A 111 -16.33 -21.47 17.90
N LEU A 112 -17.52 -21.81 17.37
CA LEU A 112 -18.31 -20.91 16.52
C LEU A 112 -18.73 -19.64 17.27
N SER A 113 -19.02 -19.73 18.58
CA SER A 113 -19.34 -18.55 19.39
C SER A 113 -18.13 -17.61 19.52
N GLY A 114 -16.93 -18.17 19.68
CA GLY A 114 -15.68 -17.42 19.73
C GLY A 114 -15.37 -16.74 18.39
N GLU A 115 -15.56 -17.44 17.28
CA GLU A 115 -15.44 -16.87 15.93
C GLU A 115 -16.44 -15.74 15.69
N CYS A 116 -17.70 -15.90 16.11
CA CYS A 116 -18.71 -14.85 15.98
C CYS A 116 -18.31 -13.57 16.74
N VAL A 117 -17.71 -13.71 17.94
CA VAL A 117 -17.20 -12.56 18.71
C VAL A 117 -16.01 -11.90 17.99
N LYS A 118 -15.09 -12.68 17.42
CA LYS A 118 -13.97 -12.15 16.62
C LYS A 118 -14.47 -11.37 15.40
N LEU A 119 -15.36 -11.97 14.61
CA LEU A 119 -15.95 -11.35 13.43
C LEU A 119 -16.72 -10.07 13.78
N LYS A 120 -17.44 -10.02 14.91
CA LYS A 120 -18.11 -8.79 15.37
C LYS A 120 -17.11 -7.67 15.68
N ARG A 121 -15.96 -8.00 16.29
CA ARG A 121 -14.90 -7.03 16.57
C ARG A 121 -14.24 -6.54 15.29
N GLU A 122 -13.93 -7.45 14.37
CA GLU A 122 -13.35 -7.12 13.06
C GLU A 122 -14.30 -6.24 12.23
N HIS A 123 -15.58 -6.58 12.19
CA HIS A 123 -16.59 -5.76 11.51
C HIS A 123 -16.71 -4.36 12.13
N ALA A 124 -16.65 -4.23 13.46
CA ALA A 124 -16.63 -2.93 14.12
C ALA A 124 -15.38 -2.11 13.79
N ALA A 125 -14.21 -2.75 13.75
CA ALA A 125 -12.95 -2.10 13.36
C ALA A 125 -12.97 -1.64 11.89
N LEU A 126 -13.48 -2.49 10.98
CA LEU A 126 -13.64 -2.14 9.57
C LEU A 126 -14.59 -0.96 9.39
N ARG A 127 -15.73 -0.95 10.09
CA ARG A 127 -16.66 0.19 10.06
C ARG A 127 -16.01 1.49 10.51
N TYR A 128 -15.27 1.45 11.62
CA TYR A 128 -14.53 2.62 12.11
C TYR A 128 -13.50 3.11 11.07
N SER A 129 -12.74 2.20 10.46
CA SER A 129 -11.76 2.56 9.44
C SER A 129 -12.41 3.15 8.18
N HIS A 130 -13.56 2.61 7.76
CA HIS A 130 -14.33 3.12 6.63
C HIS A 130 -14.84 4.54 6.92
N ASP A 131 -15.42 4.77 8.10
CA ASP A 131 -15.93 6.09 8.48
C ASP A 131 -14.79 7.12 8.54
N LYS A 132 -13.61 6.72 9.02
CA LYS A 132 -12.41 7.58 9.00
C LYS A 132 -11.93 7.91 7.59
N LEU A 133 -11.88 6.94 6.69
CA LEU A 133 -11.50 7.16 5.29
C LEU A 133 -12.51 8.05 4.56
N LYS A 134 -13.79 7.93 4.89
CA LYS A 134 -14.84 8.79 4.36
C LYS A 134 -14.67 10.24 4.83
N GLU A 135 -14.44 10.45 6.12
CA GLU A 135 -14.16 11.78 6.69
C GLU A 135 -12.96 12.45 6.01
N THR A 136 -11.87 11.72 5.77
CA THR A 136 -10.68 12.27 5.09
C THR A 136 -10.99 12.64 3.64
N LYS A 137 -11.73 11.79 2.91
CA LYS A 137 -12.07 12.04 1.52
C LYS A 137 -12.99 13.26 1.36
N ASP A 138 -14.01 13.36 2.21
CA ASP A 138 -14.94 14.50 2.21
C ASP A 138 -14.19 15.81 2.55
N GLY A 139 -13.22 15.76 3.48
CA GLY A 139 -12.35 16.88 3.79
C GLY A 139 -11.47 17.34 2.62
N ASP A 140 -10.84 16.39 1.92
CA ASP A 140 -10.01 16.68 0.75
C ASP A 140 -10.82 17.27 -0.41
N ASP A 141 -12.02 16.75 -0.66
CA ASP A 141 -12.92 17.24 -1.70
C ASP A 141 -13.41 18.67 -1.40
N ASP A 142 -13.69 18.98 -0.14
CA ASP A 142 -14.07 20.33 0.27
C ASP A 142 -12.91 21.33 0.16
N GLU A 143 -11.68 20.90 0.48
CA GLU A 143 -10.49 21.72 0.30
C GLU A 143 -10.21 21.99 -1.19
N ARG A 144 -10.32 20.96 -2.05
CA ARG A 144 -10.23 21.14 -3.51
C ARG A 144 -11.28 22.13 -4.03
N LYS A 145 -12.54 22.02 -3.58
CA LYS A 145 -13.59 22.98 -3.95
C LYS A 145 -13.27 24.40 -3.49
N ARG A 146 -12.69 24.58 -2.30
CA ARG A 146 -12.23 25.90 -1.80
C ARG A 146 -11.11 26.46 -2.68
N GLN A 147 -10.12 25.65 -3.04
CA GLN A 147 -9.03 26.06 -3.92
C GLN A 147 -9.53 26.46 -5.31
N ILE A 148 -10.42 25.67 -5.92
CA ILE A 148 -11.04 26.01 -7.22
C ILE A 148 -11.78 27.34 -7.14
N ARG A 149 -12.59 27.57 -6.10
CA ARG A 149 -13.28 28.86 -5.91
C ARG A 149 -12.29 30.02 -5.76
N ALA A 150 -11.21 29.82 -5.02
CA ALA A 150 -10.16 30.84 -4.85
C ALA A 150 -9.44 31.16 -6.18
N LEU A 151 -9.10 30.14 -6.97
CA LEU A 151 -8.49 30.29 -8.29
C LEU A 151 -9.44 30.98 -9.27
N LYS A 152 -10.72 30.59 -9.32
CA LYS A 152 -11.75 31.29 -10.12
C LYS A 152 -11.82 32.77 -9.75
N LYS A 153 -11.85 33.09 -8.45
CA LYS A 153 -11.87 34.49 -7.97
C LYS A 153 -10.60 35.27 -8.31
N LYS A 154 -9.44 34.60 -8.35
CA LYS A 154 -8.19 35.22 -8.82
C LYS A 154 -8.25 35.49 -10.32
N LEU A 155 -8.71 34.53 -11.12
CA LEU A 155 -8.84 34.63 -12.57
C LEU A 155 -9.79 35.77 -12.97
N THR A 156 -10.96 35.87 -12.34
CA THR A 156 -11.91 36.96 -12.63
C THR A 156 -11.30 38.33 -12.32
N LYS A 157 -10.59 38.46 -11.18
CA LYS A 157 -9.88 39.71 -10.84
C LYS A 157 -8.76 40.04 -11.83
N THR A 158 -8.02 39.05 -12.33
CA THR A 158 -6.97 39.30 -13.32
C THR A 158 -7.55 39.73 -14.66
N LEU A 159 -8.62 39.07 -15.11
CA LEU A 159 -9.34 39.43 -16.34
C LEU A 159 -9.94 40.85 -16.23
N GLU A 160 -10.51 41.22 -15.08
CA GLU A 160 -11.04 42.57 -14.87
C GLU A 160 -9.94 43.65 -14.92
N ARG A 161 -8.77 43.38 -14.33
CA ARG A 161 -7.61 44.28 -14.39
C ARG A 161 -7.11 44.44 -15.82
N GLU A 162 -7.00 43.33 -16.55
CA GLU A 162 -6.57 43.34 -17.94
C GLU A 162 -7.57 44.08 -18.82
N SER A 163 -8.87 43.83 -18.68
CA SER A 163 -9.93 44.57 -19.37
C SER A 163 -9.86 46.07 -19.08
N LYS A 164 -9.64 46.48 -17.82
CA LYS A 164 -9.43 47.90 -17.46
C LYS A 164 -8.17 48.48 -18.12
N GLN A 165 -7.07 47.74 -18.17
CA GLN A 165 -5.84 48.17 -18.83
C GLN A 165 -6.04 48.31 -20.34
N ARG A 166 -6.73 47.35 -20.98
CA ARG A 166 -7.07 47.37 -22.41
C ARG A 166 -7.96 48.56 -22.77
N ARG A 167 -9.00 48.85 -21.97
CA ARG A 167 -9.85 50.05 -22.17
C ARG A 167 -9.03 51.34 -22.10
N ARG A 168 -8.08 51.43 -21.16
CA ARG A 168 -7.15 52.58 -21.06
C ARG A 168 -6.25 52.68 -22.29
N SER A 169 -5.66 51.57 -22.75
CA SER A 169 -4.80 51.58 -23.93
C SER A 169 -5.57 51.95 -25.20
N VAL A 170 -6.80 51.45 -25.38
CA VAL A 170 -7.68 51.84 -26.49
C VAL A 170 -8.00 53.33 -26.43
N SER A 171 -8.32 53.86 -25.25
CA SER A 171 -8.56 55.30 -25.08
C SER A 171 -7.33 56.13 -25.48
N THR A 172 -6.13 55.71 -25.09
CA THR A 172 -4.90 56.41 -25.49
C THR A 172 -4.63 56.31 -26.99
N LEU A 173 -4.89 55.17 -27.61
CA LEU A 173 -4.75 54.99 -29.05
C LEU A 173 -5.74 55.85 -29.83
N LYS A 174 -6.99 55.96 -29.37
CA LYS A 174 -8.00 56.86 -29.95
C LYS A 174 -7.56 58.32 -29.86
N MET A 175 -7.05 58.78 -28.71
CA MET A 175 -6.52 60.14 -28.58
C MET A 175 -5.34 60.40 -29.52
N ALA A 176 -4.42 59.44 -29.67
CA ALA A 176 -3.29 59.55 -30.60
C ALA A 176 -3.76 59.60 -32.06
N LEU A 177 -4.75 58.78 -32.41
CA LEU A 177 -5.37 58.76 -33.73
C LEU A 177 -6.06 60.09 -34.04
N ASP A 178 -6.83 60.64 -33.10
CA ASP A 178 -7.51 61.94 -33.25
C ASP A 178 -6.49 63.09 -33.36
N ALA A 179 -5.39 63.04 -32.60
CA ALA A 179 -4.29 63.99 -32.75
C ALA A 179 -3.65 63.89 -34.16
N LEU A 180 -3.32 62.69 -34.65
CA LEU A 180 -2.78 62.50 -36.01
C LEU A 180 -3.76 62.99 -37.09
N ARG A 181 -5.05 62.71 -36.93
CA ARG A 181 -6.12 63.20 -37.82
C ARG A 181 -6.29 64.73 -37.77
N SER A 182 -5.95 65.38 -36.65
CA SER A 182 -5.95 66.84 -36.54
C SER A 182 -4.73 67.52 -37.21
N PHE A 183 -3.60 66.81 -37.34
CA PHE A 183 -2.42 67.26 -38.09
C PHE A 183 -2.55 67.03 -39.60
N ALA A 184 -3.36 66.06 -40.03
CA ALA A 184 -3.56 65.72 -41.44
C ALA A 184 -4.18 66.83 -42.35
N PRO A 185 -5.04 67.77 -41.89
CA PRO A 185 -5.60 68.81 -42.74
C PRO A 185 -4.74 70.09 -42.77
N THR A 186 -3.67 70.19 -41.99
CA THR A 186 -2.91 71.44 -41.77
C THR A 186 -1.48 71.43 -42.31
N ALA A 187 -1.14 70.54 -43.25
CA ALA A 187 0.11 70.66 -44.00
C ALA A 187 -0.07 71.66 -45.15
N PRO A 188 0.48 72.90 -45.06
CA PRO A 188 0.43 73.83 -46.18
C PRO A 188 1.43 73.35 -47.24
N SER A 189 0.93 73.10 -48.44
CA SER A 189 1.67 73.04 -49.70
C SER A 189 2.95 72.18 -49.77
N GLY A 190 2.86 71.04 -50.48
CA GLY A 190 3.83 70.77 -51.54
C GLY A 190 5.08 69.91 -51.28
N ARG A 191 5.21 69.14 -50.17
CA ARG A 191 6.24 68.08 -50.06
C ARG A 191 5.63 66.71 -49.74
N ALA A 192 5.36 65.98 -50.80
CA ALA A 192 4.68 64.68 -50.84
C ALA A 192 5.54 63.49 -50.38
N LEU A 193 6.07 63.50 -49.15
CA LEU A 193 6.69 62.32 -48.54
C LEU A 193 6.19 61.98 -47.12
N GLY A 194 5.44 62.88 -46.46
CA GLY A 194 4.90 62.62 -45.11
C GLY A 194 3.46 62.09 -45.06
N GLY A 195 2.62 62.42 -46.07
CA GLY A 195 1.19 62.09 -46.05
C GLY A 195 0.88 60.59 -46.24
N SER A 196 1.70 59.87 -47.00
CA SER A 196 1.51 58.43 -47.21
C SER A 196 1.83 57.62 -45.95
N ALA A 197 2.92 57.96 -45.24
CA ALA A 197 3.29 57.31 -43.98
C ALA A 197 2.29 57.63 -42.86
N VAL A 198 1.83 58.88 -42.75
CA VAL A 198 0.83 59.26 -41.73
C VAL A 198 -0.53 58.62 -42.02
N SER A 199 -0.97 58.54 -43.28
CA SER A 199 -2.19 57.81 -43.64
C SER A 199 -2.09 56.31 -43.39
N ALA A 200 -0.93 55.68 -43.63
CA ALA A 200 -0.69 54.27 -43.31
C ALA A 200 -0.77 54.03 -41.79
N VAL A 201 -0.14 54.90 -40.99
CA VAL A 201 -0.20 54.83 -39.52
C VAL A 201 -1.62 55.05 -39.00
N ILE A 202 -2.40 55.98 -39.58
CA ILE A 202 -3.81 56.17 -39.22
C ILE A 202 -4.64 54.93 -39.58
N ALA A 203 -4.38 54.29 -40.72
CA ALA A 203 -5.08 53.07 -41.12
C ALA A 203 -4.76 51.90 -40.18
N GLU A 204 -3.48 51.69 -39.85
CA GLU A 204 -3.04 50.64 -38.92
C GLU A 204 -3.58 50.86 -37.50
N LEU A 205 -3.52 52.11 -36.98
CA LEU A 205 -4.09 52.43 -35.68
C LEU A 205 -5.61 52.31 -35.65
N SER A 206 -6.31 52.64 -36.74
CA SER A 206 -7.76 52.46 -36.85
C SER A 206 -8.12 50.98 -36.85
N ALA A 207 -7.43 50.16 -37.66
CA ALA A 207 -7.63 48.72 -37.73
C ALA A 207 -7.33 48.02 -36.39
N LEU A 208 -6.27 48.45 -35.69
CA LEU A 208 -5.93 47.92 -34.37
C LEU A 208 -6.96 48.31 -33.31
N THR A 209 -7.54 49.51 -33.41
CA THR A 209 -8.62 49.97 -32.52
C THR A 209 -9.92 49.20 -32.76
N GLU A 210 -10.27 48.93 -34.03
CA GLU A 210 -11.44 48.13 -34.41
C GLU A 210 -11.29 46.66 -34.03
N ALA A 211 -10.10 46.07 -34.22
CA ALA A 211 -9.83 44.68 -33.83
C ALA A 211 -9.94 44.49 -32.30
N ILE A 212 -9.47 45.46 -31.51
CA ILE A 212 -9.63 45.40 -30.05
C ILE A 212 -11.11 45.59 -29.66
N ALA A 213 -11.84 46.51 -30.31
CA ALA A 213 -13.25 46.74 -30.03
C ALA A 213 -14.14 45.52 -30.38
N LEU A 214 -13.89 44.84 -31.50
CA LEU A 214 -14.60 43.62 -31.91
C LEU A 214 -14.31 42.44 -30.97
N ARG A 215 -13.07 42.32 -30.48
CA ARG A 215 -12.73 41.29 -29.49
C ARG A 215 -13.41 41.57 -28.14
N ASP A 216 -13.48 42.84 -27.74
CA ASP A 216 -14.14 43.23 -26.48
C ASP A 216 -15.68 43.11 -26.59
N SER A 217 -16.29 43.29 -27.77
CA SER A 217 -17.72 43.01 -27.98
C SER A 217 -18.02 41.51 -27.92
N LEU A 218 -17.16 40.66 -28.51
CA LEU A 218 -17.29 39.21 -28.41
C LEU A 218 -17.17 38.70 -26.97
N ALA A 219 -16.28 39.30 -26.17
CA ALA A 219 -16.12 38.95 -24.76
C ALA A 219 -17.29 39.42 -23.86
N MET A 220 -18.11 40.37 -24.30
CA MET A 220 -19.28 40.88 -23.57
C MET A 220 -20.59 40.17 -23.96
N GLU A 221 -20.64 39.58 -25.15
CA GLU A 221 -21.80 38.79 -25.64
C GLU A 221 -21.84 37.37 -25.04
N GLU A 222 -20.72 36.87 -24.48
CA GLU A 222 -20.65 35.52 -23.89
C GLU A 222 -21.13 35.44 -22.42
N ASP A 223 -21.34 36.55 -21.70
CA ASP A 223 -21.43 36.49 -20.22
C ASP A 223 -22.74 36.96 -19.55
N ASP A 224 -23.72 37.61 -20.21
CA ASP A 224 -24.82 38.23 -19.42
C ASP A 224 -26.28 38.03 -19.85
N ASN A 225 -26.63 37.40 -20.98
CA ASN A 225 -28.04 37.04 -21.24
C ASN A 225 -28.23 36.13 -22.47
N ALA A 226 -27.64 34.94 -22.45
CA ALA A 226 -28.25 33.86 -23.22
C ALA A 226 -29.52 33.43 -22.45
N PRO A 227 -30.76 33.72 -22.89
CA PRO A 227 -31.83 32.78 -22.57
C PRO A 227 -31.29 31.43 -23.02
N ALA A 228 -31.54 30.36 -22.26
CA ALA A 228 -31.31 29.02 -22.76
C ALA A 228 -32.01 28.94 -24.11
N THR A 229 -31.24 29.17 -25.18
CA THR A 229 -31.65 28.89 -26.53
C THR A 229 -31.94 27.42 -26.37
N ARG A 230 -33.21 27.07 -26.54
CA ARG A 230 -33.52 25.84 -27.26
C ARG A 230 -32.66 25.93 -28.52
N GLU A 231 -31.42 25.49 -28.41
CA GLU A 231 -30.80 24.70 -29.44
C GLU A 231 -31.85 23.62 -29.70
N THR A 232 -32.76 23.92 -30.63
CA THR A 232 -32.89 23.02 -31.76
C THR A 232 -31.46 22.76 -32.20
N ILE A 233 -30.84 21.74 -31.57
CA ILE A 233 -29.64 21.09 -32.05
C ILE A 233 -29.99 20.85 -33.51
N ALA A 234 -29.31 21.57 -34.40
CA ALA A 234 -29.38 21.25 -35.81
C ALA A 234 -28.80 19.84 -35.93
N SER A 235 -29.69 18.86 -35.79
CA SER A 235 -29.40 17.44 -35.84
C SER A 235 -29.11 17.10 -37.29
N SER A 236 -27.89 17.36 -37.72
CA SER A 236 -27.35 16.69 -38.88
C SER A 236 -25.85 16.64 -38.74
N TRP A 237 -25.38 15.89 -37.75
CA TRP A 237 -24.13 15.19 -37.95
C TRP A 237 -24.34 14.33 -39.20
N SER A 238 -23.53 14.55 -40.22
CA SER A 238 -23.50 13.65 -41.36
C SER A 238 -23.13 12.24 -40.87
N VAL A 239 -23.63 11.20 -41.56
CA VAL A 239 -23.30 9.81 -41.20
C VAL A 239 -21.77 9.62 -41.09
N ALA A 240 -21.00 10.28 -41.95
CA ALA A 240 -19.54 10.27 -41.94
C ALA A 240 -18.91 10.96 -40.70
N GLU A 241 -19.56 11.96 -40.10
CA GLU A 241 -19.11 12.58 -38.85
C GLU A 241 -19.44 11.69 -37.65
N ILE A 242 -20.60 11.05 -37.66
CA ILE A 242 -21.00 10.07 -36.62
C ILE A 242 -20.05 8.87 -36.65
N GLU A 243 -19.75 8.33 -37.83
CA GLU A 243 -18.82 7.20 -37.98
C GLU A 243 -17.39 7.57 -37.56
N ARG A 244 -16.90 8.77 -37.91
CA ARG A 244 -15.60 9.26 -37.42
C ARG A 244 -15.55 9.42 -35.91
N ALA A 245 -16.60 9.98 -35.30
CA ALA A 245 -16.65 10.11 -33.85
C ALA A 245 -16.77 8.75 -33.14
N LYS A 246 -17.53 7.79 -33.70
CA LYS A 246 -17.57 6.42 -33.17
C LYS A 246 -16.20 5.75 -33.24
N ALA A 247 -15.48 5.89 -34.35
CA ALA A 247 -14.12 5.35 -34.47
C ALA A 247 -13.16 6.01 -33.46
N GLN A 248 -13.28 7.32 -33.25
CA GLN A 248 -12.47 8.04 -32.26
C GLN A 248 -12.79 7.60 -30.83
N VAL A 249 -14.07 7.40 -30.50
CA VAL A 249 -14.50 6.89 -29.19
C VAL A 249 -13.97 5.48 -28.98
N GLU A 250 -14.03 4.61 -29.97
CA GLU A 250 -13.49 3.24 -29.87
C GLU A 250 -11.97 3.23 -29.63
N ILE A 251 -11.23 4.14 -30.27
CA ILE A 251 -9.79 4.31 -30.00
C ILE A 251 -9.56 4.78 -28.56
N LEU A 252 -10.28 5.81 -28.11
CA LEU A 252 -10.16 6.34 -26.76
C LEU A 252 -10.55 5.31 -25.69
N GLU A 253 -11.54 4.46 -25.95
CA GLU A 253 -11.93 3.37 -25.05
C GLU A 253 -10.82 2.30 -24.94
N ARG A 254 -10.14 1.98 -26.04
CA ARG A 254 -8.97 1.08 -26.01
C ARG A 254 -7.79 1.71 -25.28
N GLU A 255 -7.46 2.96 -25.59
CA GLU A 255 -6.38 3.70 -24.92
C GLU A 255 -6.64 3.84 -23.41
N LEU A 256 -7.90 4.05 -23.01
CA LEU A 256 -8.30 4.05 -21.60
C LEU A 256 -8.14 2.67 -20.95
N GLY A 257 -8.46 1.60 -21.68
CA GLY A 257 -8.22 0.22 -21.25
C GLY A 257 -6.73 -0.07 -21.01
N ASP A 258 -5.87 0.35 -21.94
CA ASP A 258 -4.42 0.18 -21.86
C ASP A 258 -3.84 1.00 -20.70
N ALA A 259 -4.28 2.25 -20.52
CA ALA A 259 -3.89 3.09 -19.39
C ALA A 259 -4.25 2.43 -18.05
N HIS A 260 -5.44 1.82 -17.93
CA HIS A 260 -5.82 1.09 -16.72
C HIS A 260 -5.00 -0.18 -16.48
N GLU A 261 -4.52 -0.86 -17.53
CA GLU A 261 -3.61 -2.00 -17.36
C GLU A 261 -2.23 -1.53 -16.88
N ILE A 262 -1.69 -0.43 -17.44
CA ILE A 262 -0.42 0.18 -17.01
C ILE A 262 -0.50 0.62 -15.53
N ILE A 263 -1.63 1.21 -15.11
CA ILE A 263 -1.83 1.57 -13.71
C ILE A 263 -1.84 0.30 -12.84
N ARG A 264 -2.56 -0.75 -13.25
CA ARG A 264 -2.60 -2.02 -12.49
C ARG A 264 -1.24 -2.72 -12.39
N THR A 265 -0.40 -2.65 -13.43
CA THR A 265 0.95 -3.23 -13.38
C THR A 265 1.88 -2.40 -12.49
N SER A 266 1.86 -1.07 -12.65
CA SER A 266 2.67 -0.17 -11.81
C SER A 266 2.28 -0.22 -10.32
N GLU A 267 1.00 -0.41 -9.99
CA GLU A 267 0.57 -0.63 -8.60
C GLU A 267 1.12 -1.94 -8.02
N LYS A 268 1.17 -3.02 -8.81
CA LYS A 268 1.78 -4.29 -8.37
C LYS A 268 3.28 -4.12 -8.12
N GLU A 269 3.98 -3.43 -9.01
CA GLU A 269 5.41 -3.13 -8.87
C GLU A 269 5.66 -2.26 -7.63
N ARG A 270 4.83 -1.23 -7.39
CA ARG A 270 4.91 -0.40 -6.18
C ARG A 270 4.79 -1.25 -4.91
N VAL A 271 3.84 -2.18 -4.86
CA VAL A 271 3.66 -3.07 -3.70
C VAL A 271 4.87 -4.00 -3.50
N ILE A 272 5.49 -4.47 -4.58
CA ILE A 272 6.72 -5.28 -4.50
C ILE A 272 7.86 -4.43 -3.92
N LEU A 273 8.08 -3.23 -4.47
CA LEU A 273 9.12 -2.31 -4.00
C LEU A 273 8.90 -1.87 -2.54
N GLU A 274 7.66 -1.62 -2.12
CA GLU A 274 7.33 -1.32 -0.72
C GLU A 274 7.70 -2.47 0.22
N ARG A 275 7.48 -3.73 -0.22
CA ARG A 275 7.88 -4.92 0.56
C ARG A 275 9.40 -5.07 0.63
N GLU A 276 10.10 -4.85 -0.47
CA GLU A 276 11.57 -4.90 -0.51
C GLU A 276 12.18 -3.82 0.36
N LEU A 277 11.66 -2.59 0.30
CA LEU A 277 12.09 -1.48 1.14
C LEU A 277 11.84 -1.76 2.63
N ALA A 278 10.68 -2.34 2.97
CA ALA A 278 10.40 -2.77 4.34
C ALA A 278 11.31 -3.93 4.80
N SER A 279 11.77 -4.78 3.88
CA SER A 279 12.76 -5.83 4.17
C SER A 279 14.15 -5.22 4.40
N ALA A 280 14.59 -4.32 3.53
CA ALA A 280 15.87 -3.62 3.64
C ALA A 280 15.96 -2.81 4.93
N ARG A 281 14.89 -2.10 5.33
CA ARG A 281 14.84 -1.39 6.62
C ARG A 281 15.00 -2.33 7.80
N ARG A 282 14.37 -3.50 7.78
CA ARG A 282 14.53 -4.50 8.84
C ARG A 282 15.95 -5.04 8.90
N GLU A 283 16.58 -5.28 7.77
CA GLU A 283 17.97 -5.73 7.68
C GLU A 283 18.93 -4.67 8.24
N ILE A 284 18.76 -3.39 7.86
CA ILE A 284 19.55 -2.28 8.40
C ILE A 284 19.42 -2.19 9.92
N HIS A 285 18.20 -2.29 10.46
CA HIS A 285 18.00 -2.30 11.92
C HIS A 285 18.66 -3.51 12.60
N ALA A 286 18.63 -4.68 11.97
CA ALA A 286 19.29 -5.87 12.49
C ALA A 286 20.82 -5.73 12.47
N GLN A 287 21.38 -5.12 11.43
CA GLN A 287 22.82 -4.83 11.34
C GLN A 287 23.25 -3.77 12.36
N ALA A 288 22.48 -2.69 12.51
CA ALA A 288 22.74 -1.67 13.54
C ALA A 288 22.77 -2.29 14.95
N ALA A 289 21.82 -3.17 15.27
CA ALA A 289 21.81 -3.87 16.56
C ALA A 289 23.04 -4.76 16.77
N ARG A 290 23.53 -5.45 15.72
CA ARG A 290 24.77 -6.23 15.79
C ARG A 290 25.98 -5.35 16.01
N HIS A 291 26.08 -4.23 15.30
CA HIS A 291 27.18 -3.28 15.47
C HIS A 291 27.18 -2.66 16.88
N ASP A 292 26.02 -2.33 17.44
CA ASP A 292 25.92 -1.83 18.81
C ASP A 292 26.39 -2.88 19.83
N ASP A 293 26.03 -4.15 19.63
CA ASP A 293 26.53 -5.25 20.46
C ASP A 293 28.05 -5.45 20.32
N ASP A 294 28.59 -5.40 19.11
CA ASP A 294 30.04 -5.49 18.85
C ASP A 294 30.80 -4.34 19.53
N ILE A 295 30.29 -3.11 19.43
CA ILE A 295 30.86 -1.93 20.10
C ILE A 295 30.84 -2.11 21.62
N ARG A 296 29.74 -2.61 22.18
CA ARG A 296 29.65 -2.88 23.61
C ARG A 296 30.69 -3.93 24.04
N VAL A 297 30.79 -5.05 23.32
CA VAL A 297 31.77 -6.10 23.61
C VAL A 297 33.20 -5.58 23.52
N ALA A 298 33.52 -4.79 22.48
CA ALA A 298 34.83 -4.16 22.33
C ALA A 298 35.13 -3.17 23.47
N THR A 299 34.13 -2.40 23.91
CA THR A 299 34.26 -1.44 25.01
C THR A 299 34.51 -2.16 26.34
N GLU A 300 33.78 -3.25 26.62
CA GLU A 300 34.00 -4.09 27.80
C GLU A 300 35.39 -4.73 27.78
N ALA A 301 35.82 -5.27 26.64
CA ALA A 301 37.15 -5.86 26.49
C ALA A 301 38.25 -4.81 26.70
N THR A 302 38.09 -3.61 26.16
CA THR A 302 39.03 -2.49 26.33
C THR A 302 39.08 -2.02 27.78
N SER A 303 37.93 -1.94 28.45
CA SER A 303 37.87 -1.56 29.87
C SER A 303 38.60 -2.57 30.75
N ARG A 304 38.40 -3.89 30.52
CA ARG A 304 39.13 -4.94 31.21
C ARG A 304 40.63 -4.89 30.92
N ALA A 305 41.03 -4.61 29.68
CA ALA A 305 42.45 -4.45 29.34
C ALA A 305 43.08 -3.26 30.08
N ILE A 306 42.36 -2.15 30.21
CA ILE A 306 42.82 -0.98 31.00
C ILE A 306 42.95 -1.35 32.48
N GLU A 307 41.98 -2.07 33.05
CA GLU A 307 42.04 -2.56 34.44
C GLU A 307 43.25 -3.48 34.66
N MET A 308 43.47 -4.46 33.78
CA MET A 308 44.63 -5.34 33.85
C MET A 308 45.96 -4.56 33.76
N VAL A 309 46.05 -3.53 32.92
CA VAL A 309 47.24 -2.68 32.83
C VAL A 309 47.43 -1.85 34.10
N ARG A 310 46.35 -1.38 34.74
CA ARG A 310 46.42 -0.68 36.04
C ARG A 310 46.88 -1.62 37.15
N GLU A 311 46.31 -2.82 37.24
CA GLU A 311 46.73 -3.86 38.20
C GLU A 311 48.21 -4.21 38.01
N GLN A 312 48.66 -4.42 36.77
CA GLN A 312 50.08 -4.67 36.47
C GLN A 312 50.98 -3.51 36.87
N ARG A 313 50.54 -2.25 36.68
CA ARG A 313 51.30 -1.07 37.11
C ARG A 313 51.38 -0.98 38.63
N GLU A 314 50.27 -1.21 39.33
CA GLU A 314 50.25 -1.24 40.81
C GLU A 314 51.17 -2.35 41.35
N ASP A 315 51.16 -3.54 40.72
CA ASP A 315 52.05 -4.65 41.07
C ASP A 315 53.54 -4.32 40.81
N VAL A 316 53.84 -3.57 39.74
CA VAL A 316 55.21 -3.08 39.45
C VAL A 316 55.63 -2.00 40.44
N GLU A 317 54.77 -1.04 40.76
CA GLU A 317 55.04 0.00 41.77
C GLU A 317 55.25 -0.59 43.17
N GLN A 318 54.54 -1.68 43.51
CA GLN A 318 54.77 -2.46 44.74
C GLN A 318 56.08 -3.28 44.72
N ARG A 319 56.59 -3.66 43.54
CA ARG A 319 57.91 -4.30 43.39
C ARG A 319 59.06 -3.30 43.39
N ASP A 320 58.88 -2.14 42.76
CA ASP A 320 59.87 -1.06 42.69
C ASP A 320 60.04 -0.33 44.03
N SER A 321 59.00 -0.27 44.87
CA SER A 321 59.13 0.14 46.27
C SER A 321 59.93 -0.85 47.15
N ARG A 322 60.36 -1.99 46.59
CA ARG A 322 61.22 -3.00 47.21
C ARG A 322 62.61 -3.12 46.57
N ALA A 323 62.93 -2.32 45.56
CA ALA A 323 64.19 -2.43 44.81
C ALA A 323 64.93 -1.08 44.71
N ASP A 324 65.89 -0.87 45.62
CA ASP A 324 66.99 0.08 45.45
C ASP A 324 67.99 -0.47 44.41
N ALA A 325 67.99 0.08 43.18
CA ALA A 325 69.19 0.35 42.36
C ALA A 325 68.82 0.66 40.88
N PRO A 326 69.42 1.68 40.24
CA PRO A 326 69.26 1.90 38.81
C PRO A 326 70.28 1.08 38.00
N SER A 327 69.86 0.50 36.88
CA SER A 327 70.76 -0.12 35.89
C SER A 327 70.41 0.33 34.46
N PRO A 328 71.41 0.38 33.54
CA PRO A 328 71.50 1.40 32.51
C PRO A 328 70.74 1.06 31.22
N ARG A 329 70.51 2.13 30.44
CA ARG A 329 69.92 2.14 29.10
C ARG A 329 70.50 1.04 28.20
N VAL A 330 69.65 0.12 27.79
CA VAL A 330 69.85 -0.72 26.60
C VAL A 330 68.74 -0.38 25.62
N SER A 331 69.11 0.27 24.52
CA SER A 331 68.25 0.45 23.35
C SER A 331 67.86 -0.92 22.82
N SER A 332 66.64 -1.36 23.10
CA SER A 332 66.07 -2.55 22.47
C SER A 332 65.89 -2.29 20.97
N PRO A 333 66.13 -3.28 20.09
CA PRO A 333 65.76 -3.15 18.68
C PRO A 333 64.24 -2.96 18.57
N PRO A 334 63.72 -2.31 17.51
CA PRO A 334 62.29 -2.11 17.37
C PRO A 334 61.58 -3.47 17.45
N SER A 335 60.67 -3.59 18.42
CA SER A 335 59.83 -4.77 18.64
C SER A 335 59.14 -5.16 17.34
N PRO A 336 58.97 -6.46 17.01
CA PRO A 336 58.26 -6.91 15.80
C PRO A 336 56.84 -6.31 15.67
N LEU A 337 56.20 -5.97 16.79
CA LEU A 337 54.92 -5.24 16.85
C LEU A 337 54.95 -3.86 16.15
N ALA A 338 56.10 -3.18 16.11
CA ALA A 338 56.22 -1.87 15.44
C ALA A 338 56.25 -2.00 13.90
N ARG A 339 56.56 -3.20 13.39
CA ARG A 339 56.54 -3.50 11.95
C ARG A 339 55.12 -3.78 11.49
N ASP A 340 54.34 -4.47 12.32
CA ASP A 340 52.93 -4.79 12.07
C ASP A 340 52.07 -3.51 12.07
N LEU A 341 52.28 -2.59 13.02
CA LEU A 341 51.56 -1.31 13.07
C LEU A 341 51.77 -0.42 11.83
N ARG A 342 52.94 -0.46 11.18
CA ARG A 342 53.15 0.29 9.93
C ARG A 342 52.42 -0.35 8.76
N ALA A 343 52.42 -1.67 8.68
CA ALA A 343 51.67 -2.38 7.65
C ALA A 343 50.15 -2.17 7.81
N ASP A 344 49.66 -2.18 9.05
CA ASP A 344 48.25 -1.90 9.37
C ASP A 344 47.88 -0.45 9.04
N MET A 345 48.76 0.52 9.31
CA MET A 345 48.58 1.91 8.90
C MET A 345 48.55 2.09 7.38
N ASP A 346 49.44 1.42 6.64
CA ASP A 346 49.45 1.47 5.17
C ASP A 346 48.19 0.82 4.56
N VAL A 347 47.60 -0.17 5.24
CA VAL A 347 46.31 -0.78 4.85
C VAL A 347 45.17 0.19 5.11
N LEU A 348 45.12 0.80 6.31
CA LEU A 348 44.12 1.80 6.66
C LEU A 348 44.17 3.03 5.75
N GLU A 349 45.35 3.49 5.35
CA GLU A 349 45.51 4.60 4.40
C GLU A 349 44.97 4.24 3.00
N ARG A 350 45.15 2.99 2.56
CA ARG A 350 44.57 2.50 1.29
C ARG A 350 43.05 2.38 1.35
N GLU A 351 42.51 1.85 2.45
CA GLU A 351 41.07 1.73 2.65
C GLU A 351 40.40 3.11 2.73
N LEU A 352 41.04 4.08 3.39
CA LEU A 352 40.56 5.46 3.46
C LEU A 352 40.59 6.15 2.09
N ALA A 353 41.62 5.91 1.28
CA ALA A 353 41.68 6.40 -0.09
C ALA A 353 40.59 5.79 -0.99
N GLN A 354 40.29 4.50 -0.82
CA GLN A 354 39.19 3.83 -1.54
C GLN A 354 37.82 4.36 -1.12
N LEU A 355 37.62 4.59 0.18
CA LEU A 355 36.38 5.18 0.69
C LEU A 355 36.16 6.59 0.13
N HIS A 356 37.20 7.44 0.13
CA HIS A 356 37.10 8.77 -0.47
C HIS A 356 36.79 8.72 -1.97
N HIS A 357 37.34 7.74 -2.69
CA HIS A 357 37.03 7.56 -4.11
C HIS A 357 35.56 7.18 -4.34
N HIS A 358 35.04 6.19 -3.59
CA HIS A 358 33.64 5.78 -3.70
C HIS A 358 32.66 6.87 -3.24
N MET A 359 33.02 7.67 -2.25
CA MET A 359 32.22 8.84 -1.87
C MET A 359 32.18 9.89 -2.98
N ALA A 360 33.30 10.12 -3.68
CA ALA A 360 33.33 11.03 -4.82
C ALA A 360 32.49 10.52 -6.00
N GLU A 361 32.54 9.22 -6.29
CA GLU A 361 31.68 8.58 -7.31
C GLU A 361 30.19 8.69 -6.93
N ALA A 362 29.83 8.38 -5.69
CA ALA A 362 28.44 8.48 -5.23
C ALA A 362 27.91 9.93 -5.22
N LEU A 363 28.76 10.93 -4.94
CA LEU A 363 28.38 12.33 -5.04
C LEU A 363 28.20 12.77 -6.50
N ALA A 364 29.06 12.32 -7.42
CA ALA A 364 28.92 12.59 -8.84
C ALA A 364 27.63 11.96 -9.41
N GLU A 365 27.29 10.73 -9.01
CA GLU A 365 26.03 10.08 -9.41
C GLU A 365 24.79 10.85 -8.90
N VAL A 366 24.88 11.52 -7.75
CA VAL A 366 23.79 12.36 -7.23
C VAL A 366 23.70 13.70 -7.98
N GLU A 367 24.82 14.27 -8.42
CA GLU A 367 24.83 15.51 -9.23
C GLU A 367 24.30 15.28 -10.66
N ASP A 368 24.50 14.10 -11.25
CA ASP A 368 23.98 13.75 -12.58
C ASP A 368 22.46 13.46 -12.60
N ILE A 369 21.82 13.29 -11.43
CA ILE A 369 20.38 13.02 -11.29
C ILE A 369 19.56 14.31 -11.00
N ALA A 370 20.23 15.43 -10.69
CA ALA A 370 19.60 16.75 -10.44
C ALA A 370 19.56 17.60 -11.71
#